data_AF-A0A1G7Z6L0-F1
#
_entry.id   AF-A0A1G7Z6L0-F1
#
_cell.length_a   1.000
_cell.length_b   1.000
_cell.length_c   1.000
_cell.angle_alpha   90.00
_cell.angle_beta   90.00
_cell.angle_gamma   90.00
#
_symmetry.space_group_name_H-M   'P 1'
#
loop_
_entity.id
_entity.type
_entity.pdbx_description
1 polymer ?
#
loop_
_entity_poly.entity_id
_entity_poly.type
_entity_poly.pdbx_seq_one_letter_code
_entity_poly.pdbx_strand_id
1 'polypeptide(L)'
;MIKGLAITPPVIGRISIGKVVERNGKRLPEKDDCFTLTTQVQTKDGWLLHPLHQKLLEASATEKLRAIPVTLLFNASELNLRAEYSLFDKSTGRPMCVGNGETAKGVTSEGLKEYACPSPEACEMGKKGGCKPYGRLNVQVEGQEDELGCFIFRTTGFNSIRTLTARLEFFEAVSSGARECQNFCV
;
A
#
# COMPACT_ATOMS: atom_id res chain seq x y z
N MET A 1 -22.71 -9.67 -3.11
CA MET A 1 -21.46 -9.21 -2.46
C MET A 1 -21.79 -8.14 -1.43
N ILE A 2 -21.08 -8.10 -0.31
CA ILE A 2 -21.23 -7.04 0.71
C ILE A 2 -20.74 -5.72 0.11
N LYS A 3 -21.54 -4.65 0.22
CA LYS A 3 -21.19 -3.33 -0.32
C LYS A 3 -19.92 -2.81 0.37
N GLY A 4 -18.88 -2.54 -0.41
CA GLY A 4 -17.58 -2.07 0.08
C GLY A 4 -16.68 -3.17 0.64
N LEU A 5 -17.00 -4.46 0.45
CA LEU A 5 -16.06 -5.53 0.77
C LEU A 5 -14.89 -5.50 -0.20
N ALA A 6 -13.72 -5.22 0.35
CA ALA A 6 -12.47 -5.30 -0.36
C ALA A 6 -12.10 -6.76 -0.67
N ILE A 7 -12.13 -7.14 -1.93
CA ILE A 7 -11.46 -8.37 -2.39
C ILE A 7 -9.96 -8.10 -2.24
N THR A 8 -9.32 -8.80 -1.33
CA THR A 8 -7.87 -8.69 -1.10
C THR A 8 -7.27 -10.06 -1.35
N PRO A 9 -6.40 -10.22 -2.35
CA PRO A 9 -5.68 -11.47 -2.58
C PRO A 9 -4.86 -11.85 -1.32
N PRO A 10 -4.51 -13.14 -1.16
CA PRO A 10 -3.60 -13.59 -0.11
C PRO A 10 -2.28 -12.81 -0.15
N VAL A 11 -2.06 -11.94 0.82
CA VAL A 11 -0.79 -11.23 0.95
C VAL A 11 0.24 -12.26 1.40
N ILE A 12 1.38 -12.37 0.71
CA ILE A 12 2.51 -13.24 1.09
C ILE A 12 3.71 -12.44 1.59
N GLY A 13 3.79 -11.17 1.20
CA GLY A 13 4.87 -10.28 1.60
C GLY A 13 4.53 -8.81 1.45
N ARG A 14 5.49 -7.97 1.80
CA ARG A 14 5.38 -6.51 1.80
C ARG A 14 6.50 -5.93 0.96
N ILE A 15 6.18 -4.86 0.24
CA ILE A 15 7.16 -3.98 -0.39
C ILE A 15 7.24 -2.70 0.44
N SER A 16 8.45 -2.29 0.79
CA SER A 16 8.71 -1.01 1.46
C SER A 16 9.79 -0.22 0.73
N ILE A 17 9.70 1.10 0.83
CA ILE A 17 10.74 2.05 0.44
C ILE A 17 11.05 2.91 1.66
N GLY A 18 12.32 3.05 2.02
CA GLY A 18 12.70 3.63 3.30
C GLY A 18 12.84 2.61 4.42
N LYS A 19 13.56 3.01 5.47
CA LYS A 19 13.78 2.20 6.67
C LYS A 19 13.45 3.00 7.92
N VAL A 20 13.14 2.31 9.02
CA VAL A 20 12.97 2.96 10.32
C VAL A 20 14.27 2.80 11.07
N VAL A 21 14.90 3.93 11.42
CA VAL A 21 16.11 3.96 12.23
C VAL A 21 15.79 4.45 13.62
N GLU A 22 16.50 3.92 14.62
CA GLU A 22 16.42 4.45 15.97
C GLU A 22 17.51 5.52 16.15
N ARG A 23 17.11 6.76 16.43
CA ARG A 23 18.03 7.83 16.84
C ARG A 23 17.54 8.40 18.16
N ASN A 24 18.41 8.41 19.17
CA ASN A 24 18.11 8.92 20.51
C ASN A 24 16.87 8.27 21.17
N GLY A 25 16.73 6.95 21.07
CA GLY A 25 15.59 6.21 21.63
C GLY A 25 14.24 6.47 20.92
N LYS A 26 14.26 7.17 19.78
CA LYS A 26 13.08 7.43 18.95
C LYS A 26 13.24 6.74 17.60
N ARG A 27 12.19 6.00 17.20
CA ARG A 27 12.09 5.39 15.88
C ARG A 27 11.67 6.45 14.85
N LEU A 28 12.58 6.81 13.96
CA LEU A 28 12.38 7.81 12.92
C LEU A 28 12.40 7.17 11.54
N PRO A 29 11.51 7.59 10.62
CA PRO A 29 11.60 7.18 9.23
C PRO A 29 12.83 7.83 8.58
N GLU A 30 13.68 7.01 7.99
CA GLU A 30 14.80 7.44 7.15
C GLU A 30 14.43 7.20 5.68
N LYS A 31 14.63 8.23 4.86
CA LYS A 31 14.47 8.10 3.42
C LYS A 31 15.56 7.14 2.92
N ASP A 32 15.12 6.03 2.36
CA ASP A 32 15.97 5.13 1.60
C ASP A 32 15.50 5.17 0.16
N ASP A 33 16.43 4.91 -0.74
CA ASP A 33 16.24 5.05 -2.17
C ASP A 33 16.14 3.68 -2.88
N CYS A 34 16.07 2.59 -2.10
CA CYS A 34 15.85 1.24 -2.57
C CYS A 34 14.55 0.63 -2.01
N PHE A 35 14.09 -0.42 -2.69
CA PHE A 35 13.00 -1.26 -2.25
C PHE A 35 13.49 -2.40 -1.36
N THR A 36 12.66 -2.83 -0.42
CA THR A 36 12.88 -4.02 0.39
C THR A 36 11.63 -4.90 0.34
N LEU A 37 11.82 -6.19 0.09
CA LEU A 37 10.76 -7.19 0.15
C LEU A 37 10.88 -7.94 1.47
N THR A 38 9.81 -7.94 2.25
CA THR A 38 9.75 -8.61 3.56
C THR A 38 8.57 -9.56 3.61
N THR A 39 8.65 -10.56 4.48
CA THR A 39 7.52 -11.42 4.82
C THR A 39 6.48 -10.63 5.62
N GLN A 40 5.37 -11.28 5.99
CA GLN A 40 4.41 -10.71 6.94
C GLN A 40 4.81 -10.90 8.41
N VAL A 41 5.95 -11.52 8.68
CA VAL A 41 6.43 -11.76 10.04
C VAL A 41 7.27 -10.57 10.50
N GLN A 42 6.85 -9.97 11.62
CA GLN A 42 7.62 -8.96 12.32
C GLN A 42 8.25 -9.58 13.57
N THR A 43 9.58 -9.56 13.64
CA THR A 43 10.36 -9.94 14.81
C THR A 43 10.71 -8.72 15.65
N LYS A 44 11.43 -8.91 16.77
CA LYS A 44 11.95 -7.81 17.60
C LYS A 44 12.89 -6.89 16.81
N ASP A 45 13.65 -7.47 15.89
CA ASP A 45 14.67 -6.76 15.10
C ASP A 45 14.11 -6.10 13.82
N GLY A 46 12.85 -6.38 13.49
CA GLY A 46 12.18 -5.75 12.34
C GLY A 46 11.35 -6.71 11.52
N TRP A 47 11.10 -6.35 10.27
CA TRP A 47 10.40 -7.22 9.32
C TRP A 47 11.37 -8.25 8.77
N LEU A 48 11.01 -9.54 8.84
CA LEU A 48 11.85 -10.61 8.31
C LEU A 48 11.92 -10.49 6.78
N LEU A 49 13.15 -10.51 6.24
CA LEU A 49 13.39 -10.38 4.81
C LEU A 49 12.76 -11.55 4.03
N HIS A 50 12.13 -11.25 2.89
CA HIS A 50 11.57 -12.29 2.03
C HIS A 50 12.68 -12.91 1.16
N PRO A 51 12.74 -14.24 0.96
CA PRO A 51 13.77 -14.88 0.13
C PRO A 51 13.88 -14.31 -1.29
N LEU A 52 12.75 -13.89 -1.86
CA LEU A 52 12.68 -13.23 -3.17
C LEU A 52 13.46 -11.90 -3.23
N HIS A 53 13.68 -11.21 -2.10
CA HIS A 53 14.47 -9.99 -2.09
C HIS A 53 15.89 -10.24 -2.59
N GLN A 54 16.54 -11.28 -2.08
CA GLN A 54 17.91 -11.62 -2.43
C GLN A 54 18.00 -12.05 -3.91
N LYS A 55 17.04 -12.88 -4.36
CA LYS A 55 16.94 -13.30 -5.77
C LYS A 55 16.83 -12.10 -6.72
N LEU A 56 15.98 -11.13 -6.39
CA LEU A 56 15.81 -9.92 -7.20
C LEU A 56 17.06 -9.02 -7.18
N LEU A 57 17.72 -8.92 -6.03
CA LEU A 57 18.95 -8.13 -5.90
C LEU A 57 20.07 -8.73 -6.77
N GLU A 58 20.26 -10.05 -6.71
CA GLU A 58 21.22 -10.79 -7.53
C GLU A 58 20.92 -10.64 -9.02
N ALA A 59 19.64 -10.74 -9.41
CA ALA A 59 19.21 -10.55 -10.81
C ALA A 59 19.39 -9.10 -11.30
N SER A 60 19.27 -8.11 -10.42
CA SER A 60 19.41 -6.69 -10.79
C SER A 60 20.85 -6.24 -11.04
N ALA A 61 21.85 -7.05 -10.64
CA ALA A 61 23.27 -6.71 -10.70
C ALA A 61 23.65 -5.36 -10.05
N THR A 62 22.80 -4.84 -9.15
CA THR A 62 23.01 -3.61 -8.40
C THR A 62 23.11 -3.89 -6.90
N GLU A 63 23.82 -3.02 -6.17
CA GLU A 63 23.89 -3.10 -4.70
C GLU A 63 22.55 -2.80 -4.01
N LYS A 64 21.62 -2.18 -4.74
CA LYS A 64 20.33 -1.72 -4.25
C LYS A 64 19.23 -2.08 -5.23
N LEU A 65 18.13 -2.62 -4.73
CA LEU A 65 16.94 -2.91 -5.54
C LEU A 65 16.19 -1.60 -5.87
N ARG A 66 16.21 -1.17 -7.13
CA ARG A 66 15.62 0.12 -7.58
C ARG A 66 14.33 -0.02 -8.37
N ALA A 67 14.03 -1.21 -8.84
CA ALA A 67 12.83 -1.54 -9.58
C ALA A 67 12.40 -2.94 -9.17
N ILE A 68 11.10 -3.20 -9.18
CA ILE A 68 10.56 -4.54 -8.96
C ILE A 68 9.74 -4.90 -10.20
N PRO A 69 10.05 -6.03 -10.87
CA PRO A 69 9.19 -6.55 -11.93
C PRO A 69 7.90 -7.08 -11.30
N VAL A 70 6.77 -6.47 -11.65
CA VAL A 70 5.47 -6.82 -11.08
C VAL A 70 4.42 -7.10 -12.14
N THR A 71 3.39 -7.84 -11.75
CA THR A 71 2.17 -8.05 -12.55
C THR A 71 0.95 -7.61 -11.74
N LEU A 72 -0.02 -6.97 -12.41
CA LEU A 72 -1.28 -6.58 -11.78
C LEU A 72 -2.19 -7.80 -11.63
N LEU A 73 -2.94 -7.87 -10.53
CA LEU A 73 -3.82 -9.00 -10.25
C LEU A 73 -5.17 -8.89 -10.96
N PHE A 74 -5.59 -7.66 -11.24
CA PHE A 74 -6.88 -7.37 -11.83
C PHE A 74 -6.73 -6.41 -13.01
N ASN A 75 -7.64 -6.49 -13.97
CA ASN A 75 -7.67 -5.53 -15.08
C ASN A 75 -8.15 -4.15 -14.63
N ALA A 76 -8.97 -4.10 -13.58
CA ALA A 76 -9.52 -2.85 -13.04
C ALA A 76 -8.54 -2.22 -12.04
N SER A 77 -8.14 -0.98 -12.29
CA SER A 77 -7.12 -0.26 -11.52
C SER A 77 -7.47 -0.13 -10.03
N GLU A 78 -8.74 0.10 -9.70
CA GLU A 78 -9.24 0.27 -8.33
C GLU A 78 -9.15 -1.00 -7.47
N LEU A 79 -9.08 -2.18 -8.10
CA LEU A 79 -8.88 -3.45 -7.39
C LEU A 79 -7.41 -3.67 -7.01
N ASN A 80 -6.48 -3.13 -7.81
CA ASN A 80 -5.04 -3.22 -7.54
C ASN A 80 -4.57 -2.16 -6.54
N LEU A 81 -4.96 -0.89 -6.74
CA LEU A 81 -4.62 0.23 -5.86
C LEU A 81 -5.86 0.82 -5.21
N ARG A 82 -5.93 0.69 -3.89
CA ARG A 82 -6.96 1.36 -3.08
C ARG A 82 -6.35 2.55 -2.36
N ALA A 83 -6.88 3.74 -2.64
CA ALA A 83 -6.48 4.99 -2.02
C ALA A 83 -7.67 5.64 -1.32
N GLU A 84 -7.48 5.96 -0.05
CA GLU A 84 -8.52 6.57 0.79
C GLU A 84 -7.87 7.44 1.88
N TYR A 85 -8.62 8.35 2.47
CA TYR A 85 -8.23 9.02 3.69
C TYR A 85 -8.49 8.11 4.88
N SER A 86 -7.45 7.85 5.67
CA SER A 86 -7.54 6.98 6.84
C SER A 86 -7.01 7.68 8.09
N LEU A 87 -7.79 7.58 9.16
CA LEU A 87 -7.38 7.89 10.53
C LEU A 87 -7.16 6.58 11.28
N PHE A 88 -6.00 6.40 11.86
CA PHE A 88 -5.64 5.20 12.62
C PHE A 88 -5.53 5.49 14.10
N ASP A 89 -5.97 4.54 14.91
CA ASP A 89 -5.68 4.54 16.34
C ASP A 89 -4.17 4.33 16.55
N LYS A 90 -3.53 5.23 17.30
CA LYS A 90 -2.07 5.23 17.47
C LYS A 90 -1.55 4.02 18.27
N SER A 91 -2.40 3.42 19.10
CA SER A 91 -2.02 2.30 19.98
C SER A 91 -2.20 0.94 19.29
N THR A 92 -3.29 0.78 18.53
CA THR A 92 -3.65 -0.50 17.90
C THR A 92 -3.38 -0.54 16.40
N GLY A 93 -3.15 0.61 15.76
CA GLY A 93 -3.01 0.72 14.31
C GLY A 93 -4.29 0.43 13.53
N ARG A 94 -5.45 0.29 14.20
CA ARG A 94 -6.72 0.00 13.55
C ARG A 94 -7.31 1.28 12.94
N PRO A 95 -7.96 1.21 11.76
CA PRO A 95 -8.63 2.36 11.18
C PRO A 95 -9.84 2.76 12.05
N MET A 96 -9.84 4.00 12.53
CA MET A 96 -10.96 4.60 13.26
C MET A 96 -11.93 5.31 12.32
N CYS A 97 -11.43 5.83 11.21
CA CYS A 97 -12.22 6.50 10.18
C CYS A 97 -11.58 6.27 8.82
N VAL A 98 -12.40 5.99 7.81
CA VAL A 98 -12.03 5.79 6.42
C VAL A 98 -12.95 6.62 5.54
N GLY A 99 -12.40 7.46 4.67
CA GLY A 99 -13.21 8.32 3.79
C GLY A 99 -12.57 8.58 2.43
N ASN A 100 -13.36 9.11 1.51
CA ASN A 100 -12.96 9.35 0.12
C ASN A 100 -12.87 10.84 -0.25
N GLY A 101 -13.02 11.76 0.72
CA GLY A 101 -13.07 13.20 0.45
C GLY A 101 -14.46 13.75 0.15
N GLU A 102 -15.49 12.89 0.18
CA GLU A 102 -16.90 13.29 0.12
C GLU A 102 -17.67 12.69 1.31
N THR A 103 -17.48 11.40 1.55
CA THR A 103 -18.08 10.62 2.65
C THR A 103 -17.00 9.87 3.43
N ALA A 104 -17.28 9.60 4.71
CA ALA A 104 -16.44 8.80 5.57
C ALA A 104 -17.28 7.89 6.46
N LYS A 105 -16.72 6.72 6.76
CA LYS A 105 -17.23 5.79 7.77
C LYS A 105 -16.26 5.75 8.94
N GLY A 106 -16.76 5.99 10.14
CA GLY A 106 -15.91 6.03 11.33
C GLY A 106 -16.59 5.51 12.59
N VAL A 107 -15.76 5.09 13.54
CA VAL A 107 -16.17 4.67 14.87
C VAL A 107 -16.45 5.92 15.71
N THR A 108 -17.68 6.08 16.14
CA THR A 108 -18.15 7.14 17.04
C THR A 108 -18.54 6.55 18.39
N SER A 109 -18.84 7.40 19.38
CA SER A 109 -19.41 6.97 20.67
C SER A 109 -20.72 6.20 20.52
N GLU A 110 -21.45 6.41 19.42
CA GLU A 110 -22.72 5.77 19.10
C GLU A 110 -22.55 4.58 18.12
N GLY A 111 -21.31 4.13 17.90
CA GLY A 111 -21.00 3.04 16.97
C GLY A 111 -20.52 3.52 15.59
N LEU A 112 -20.58 2.63 14.60
CA LEU A 112 -20.12 2.92 13.24
C LEU A 112 -21.14 3.83 12.53
N LYS A 113 -20.69 5.00 12.07
CA LYS A 113 -21.54 5.95 11.33
C LYS A 113 -20.90 6.39 10.02
N GLU A 114 -21.75 6.76 9.07
CA GLU A 114 -21.38 7.41 7.83
C GLU A 114 -21.69 8.91 7.91
N TYR A 115 -20.78 9.77 7.48
CA TYR A 115 -20.89 11.23 7.53
C TYR A 115 -20.07 11.91 6.43
N ALA A 116 -20.27 13.21 6.22
CA ALA A 116 -19.54 13.99 5.23
C ALA A 116 -18.04 14.09 5.56
N CYS A 117 -17.18 13.98 4.55
CA CYS A 117 -15.72 13.99 4.67
C CYS A 117 -15.12 15.17 3.90
N PRO A 118 -14.99 16.37 4.49
CA PRO A 118 -14.54 17.56 3.76
C PRO A 118 -13.02 17.60 3.48
N SER A 119 -12.34 16.45 3.43
CA SER A 119 -10.88 16.24 3.47
C SER A 119 -10.24 16.26 4.88
N PRO A 120 -9.02 15.71 5.05
CA PRO A 120 -8.33 15.67 6.35
C PRO A 120 -8.09 17.05 6.98
N GLU A 121 -7.84 18.08 6.15
CA GLU A 121 -7.51 19.43 6.63
C GLU A 121 -8.73 20.19 7.12
N ALA A 122 -9.92 19.92 6.56
CA ALA A 122 -11.17 20.56 6.96
C ALA A 122 -12.00 19.74 7.96
N CYS A 123 -11.58 18.50 8.26
CA CYS A 123 -12.26 17.62 9.22
C CYS A 123 -11.67 17.77 10.63
N GLU A 124 -12.50 18.02 11.64
CA GLU A 124 -12.04 18.15 13.05
C GLU A 124 -11.35 16.88 13.57
N MET A 125 -11.87 15.69 13.22
CA MET A 125 -11.20 14.41 13.53
C MET A 125 -9.88 14.27 12.77
N GLY A 126 -9.83 14.76 11.53
CA GLY A 126 -8.63 14.72 10.71
C GLY A 126 -7.51 15.59 11.26
N LYS A 127 -7.81 16.85 11.58
CA LYS A 127 -6.87 17.83 12.17
C LYS A 127 -6.24 17.33 13.45
N LYS A 128 -7.04 16.77 14.37
CA LYS A 128 -6.55 16.31 15.69
C LYS A 128 -5.94 14.91 15.64
N GLY A 129 -6.54 14.02 14.85
CA GLY A 129 -6.18 12.60 14.82
C GLY A 129 -5.00 12.28 13.90
N GLY A 130 -4.69 13.15 12.93
CA GLY A 130 -3.67 12.88 11.91
C GLY A 130 -4.20 11.97 10.80
N CYS A 131 -5.43 12.25 10.33
CA CYS A 131 -5.97 11.60 9.13
C CYS A 131 -5.07 11.92 7.94
N LYS A 132 -4.80 10.92 7.10
CA LYS A 132 -3.84 11.03 6.00
C LYS A 132 -4.29 10.20 4.80
N PRO A 133 -3.84 10.54 3.58
CA PRO A 133 -4.03 9.65 2.45
C PRO A 133 -3.30 8.33 2.72
N TYR A 134 -3.91 7.22 2.32
CA TYR A 134 -3.40 5.89 2.53
C TYR A 134 -3.66 5.02 1.31
N GLY A 135 -2.58 4.72 0.58
CA GLY A 135 -2.59 3.87 -0.61
C GLY A 135 -2.16 2.45 -0.27
N ARG A 136 -2.88 1.48 -0.81
CA ARG A 136 -2.60 0.04 -0.73
C ARG A 136 -2.60 -0.54 -2.13
N LEU A 137 -1.41 -0.81 -2.64
CA LEU A 137 -1.19 -1.46 -3.92
C LEU A 137 -0.89 -2.94 -3.70
N ASN A 138 -1.66 -3.84 -4.31
CA ASN A 138 -1.36 -5.27 -4.35
C ASN A 138 -0.85 -5.61 -5.74
N VAL A 139 0.26 -6.36 -5.79
CA VAL A 139 0.92 -6.78 -7.02
C VAL A 139 1.51 -8.17 -6.86
N GLN A 140 1.63 -8.91 -7.95
CA GLN A 140 2.49 -10.09 -8.00
C GLN A 140 3.90 -9.64 -8.36
N VAL A 141 4.90 -10.31 -7.79
CA VAL A 141 6.31 -10.07 -8.09
C VAL A 141 6.84 -11.27 -8.86
N GLU A 142 7.55 -11.01 -9.95
CA GLU A 142 8.15 -12.07 -10.76
C GLU A 142 9.05 -12.99 -9.91
N GLY A 143 8.90 -14.31 -10.09
CA GLY A 143 9.64 -15.31 -9.31
C GLY A 143 9.06 -15.63 -7.93
N GLN A 144 7.88 -15.11 -7.58
CA GLN A 144 7.13 -15.61 -6.41
C GLN A 144 6.61 -17.03 -6.67
N GLU A 145 6.64 -17.88 -5.63
CA GLU A 145 6.24 -19.30 -5.75
C GLU A 145 4.71 -19.50 -5.69
N ASP A 146 4.00 -18.59 -5.02
CA ASP A 146 2.54 -18.66 -4.87
C ASP A 146 1.85 -17.87 -5.99
N GLU A 147 1.22 -18.56 -6.93
CA GLU A 147 0.51 -17.97 -8.07
C GLU A 147 -0.73 -17.14 -7.70
N LEU A 148 -1.29 -17.34 -6.50
CA LEU A 148 -2.44 -16.57 -6.01
C LEU A 148 -2.02 -15.51 -4.99
N GLY A 149 -0.78 -15.59 -4.52
CA GLY A 149 -0.19 -14.68 -3.56
C GLY A 149 0.03 -13.28 -4.15
N CYS A 150 0.16 -12.28 -3.27
CA CYS A 150 0.56 -10.95 -3.66
C CYS A 150 1.52 -10.29 -2.65
N PHE A 151 2.29 -9.33 -3.12
CA PHE A 151 2.98 -8.37 -2.29
C PHE A 151 2.14 -7.11 -2.15
N ILE A 152 2.13 -6.55 -0.95
CA ILE A 152 1.44 -5.29 -0.68
C ILE A 152 2.43 -4.15 -0.46
N PHE A 153 2.25 -3.08 -1.23
CA PHE A 153 2.93 -1.80 -1.03
C PHE A 153 1.96 -0.81 -0.36
N ARG A 154 2.38 -0.25 0.78
CA ARG A 154 1.58 0.70 1.56
C ARG A 154 2.29 2.05 1.59
N THR A 155 1.60 3.13 1.24
CA THR A 155 2.15 4.48 1.26
C THR A 155 1.16 5.48 1.84
N THR A 156 1.69 6.50 2.52
CA THR A 156 0.92 7.68 2.95
C THR A 156 1.31 8.93 2.15
N GLY A 157 2.17 8.78 1.13
CA GLY A 157 2.67 9.88 0.32
C GLY A 157 1.68 10.23 -0.78
N PHE A 158 1.16 11.46 -0.77
CA PHE A 158 0.24 11.95 -1.80
C PHE A 158 0.83 11.80 -3.21
N ASN A 159 2.11 12.17 -3.40
CA ASN A 159 2.79 12.05 -4.69
C ASN A 159 2.88 10.59 -5.18
N SER A 160 3.19 9.65 -4.28
CA SER A 160 3.23 8.23 -4.64
C SER A 160 1.85 7.74 -5.05
N ILE A 161 0.81 8.07 -4.29
CA ILE A 161 -0.58 7.66 -4.58
C ILE A 161 -1.00 8.24 -5.93
N ARG A 162 -0.86 9.55 -6.13
CA ARG A 162 -1.22 10.22 -7.38
C ARG A 162 -0.53 9.60 -8.60
N THR A 163 0.79 9.39 -8.50
CA THR A 163 1.56 8.82 -9.62
C THR A 163 1.15 7.38 -9.91
N LEU A 164 0.93 6.55 -8.89
CA LEU A 164 0.51 5.16 -9.08
C LEU A 164 -0.91 5.09 -9.67
N THR A 165 -1.85 5.88 -9.14
CA THR A 165 -3.22 5.97 -9.67
C THR A 165 -3.21 6.33 -11.15
N ALA A 166 -2.53 7.43 -11.51
CA ALA A 166 -2.47 7.86 -12.91
C ALA A 166 -1.86 6.78 -13.82
N ARG A 167 -0.75 6.15 -13.41
CA ARG A 167 -0.12 5.09 -14.21
C ARG A 167 -1.03 3.88 -14.39
N LEU A 168 -1.78 3.49 -13.37
CA LEU A 168 -2.72 2.37 -13.46
C LEU A 168 -3.90 2.70 -14.37
N GLU A 169 -4.48 3.89 -14.26
CA GLU A 169 -5.58 4.33 -15.14
C GLU A 169 -5.13 4.41 -16.60
N PHE A 170 -3.94 4.96 -16.87
CA PHE A 170 -3.38 4.96 -18.22
C PHE A 170 -3.11 3.54 -18.73
N PHE A 171 -2.59 2.66 -17.87
CA PHE A 171 -2.34 1.27 -18.23
C PHE A 171 -3.64 0.53 -18.55
N GLU A 172 -4.69 0.71 -17.75
CA GLU A 172 -6.03 0.18 -17.99
C GLU A 172 -6.62 0.70 -19.31
N ALA A 173 -6.53 2.00 -19.56
CA ALA A 173 -7.03 2.62 -20.79
C ALA A 173 -6.30 2.11 -22.06
N VAL A 174 -4.98 1.95 -22.00
CA VAL A 174 -4.17 1.46 -23.12
C VAL A 174 -4.34 -0.04 -23.34
N SER A 175 -4.48 -0.82 -22.27
CA SER A 175 -4.62 -2.29 -22.35
C SER A 175 -5.98 -2.75 -22.88
N SER A 176 -6.99 -1.86 -22.93
CA SER A 176 -8.29 -1.96 -23.63
C SER A 176 -8.67 -3.33 -24.24
N GLY A 177 -8.82 -4.35 -23.38
CA GLY A 177 -9.36 -5.67 -23.75
C GLY A 177 -8.35 -6.77 -24.13
N ALA A 178 -7.04 -6.51 -24.15
CA ALA A 178 -6.04 -7.55 -24.38
C ALA A 178 -5.91 -8.43 -23.12
N ARG A 179 -6.31 -9.70 -23.24
CA ARG A 179 -6.30 -10.72 -22.17
C ARG A 179 -4.90 -11.28 -21.86
N GLU A 180 -3.84 -10.50 -22.04
CA GLU A 180 -2.47 -10.98 -21.85
C GLU A 180 -1.78 -10.20 -20.73
N CYS A 181 -1.24 -10.94 -19.76
CA CYS A 181 -0.45 -10.44 -18.64
C CYS A 181 0.73 -9.61 -19.17
N GLN A 182 0.67 -8.30 -19.06
CA GLN A 182 1.79 -7.43 -19.41
C GLN A 182 2.55 -7.03 -18.14
N ASN A 183 3.87 -7.25 -18.16
CA ASN A 183 4.79 -6.92 -17.08
C ASN A 183 4.81 -5.41 -16.82
N PHE A 184 4.62 -5.03 -15.56
CA PHE A 184 4.63 -3.67 -15.08
C PHE A 184 5.86 -3.48 -14.17
N CYS A 185 6.66 -2.42 -14.37
CA CYS A 185 7.75 -2.10 -13.44
C CYS A 185 7.30 -0.97 -12.51
N VAL A 186 7.30 -1.24 -11.20
CA VAL A 186 7.07 -0.22 -10.15
C VAL A 186 8.38 0.45 -9.77
#